data_AF-M1VF22-F1
#
_entry.id   AF-M1VF22-F1
#
_cell.length_a   1.000
_cell.length_b   1.000
_cell.length_c   1.000
_cell.angle_alpha   90.00
_cell.angle_beta   90.00
_cell.angle_gamma   90.00
#
_symmetry.space_group_name_H-M   'P 1'
#
loop_
_entity.id
_entity.type
_entity.pdbx_description
1 polymer ?
#
loop_
_entity_poly.entity_id
_entity_poly.type
_entity_poly.pdbx_seq_one_letter_code
_entity_poly.pdbx_strand_id
1 'polypeptide(L)'
;MDHKITVNISKDPIQEVQDRYGTPGRLTFFRGKGGLEMVLLQTADGACAEVSFFGAQVLSWQPPSCTRSLLFVSKEAIFDRRRAIRGGIPVCWPQFSTYGALAQQHGYARNMSWELVHADGDHPEGPLVVFQLPTVTPAALAKMMGSSYANAIDGAASASAADVHGAGTAGAPSSSHQRDTGDAHHTESTAMSSKPMQTPSRLQTPIMTEQTTNGTDAIPAVEDNSGAQPRSARGAEGAVAPPPDTSAAARYAPASSAVPEGATETILPANAVPRSTSTIFETELQHAQVLMMVQLGAALGDLRLRMSVSNRAPNESETLEFTTALHSYLRVNSLTQVRVLGLSGCEYVDRMRPQGMIIDSEPVLMFRDHEVDRIYRRQPGSSNAIRIEHVNAQKGTVVVEASTDDFPEVVVWNPGPQKSHDLVDLDDREWMFMLCIEPAVVLEPVRLAQNERWCGHVRFTYLAGSSDIASAAKASGT
;
A
#
# COMPACT_ATOMS: atom_id res chain seq x y z
N MET A 1 10.61 34.41 49.11
CA MET A 1 11.29 33.84 47.94
C MET A 1 10.25 33.03 47.19
N ASP A 2 9.63 33.62 46.17
CA ASP A 2 8.60 32.95 45.39
C ASP A 2 9.26 31.91 44.48
N HIS A 3 9.08 30.64 44.81
CA HIS A 3 9.38 29.55 43.90
C HIS A 3 8.33 29.53 42.80
N LYS A 4 8.62 30.22 41.70
CA LYS A 4 7.94 29.99 40.41
C LYS A 4 8.18 28.52 40.05
N ILE A 5 7.16 27.70 40.27
CA ILE A 5 7.07 26.36 39.69
C ILE A 5 6.94 26.59 38.18
N THR A 6 8.04 26.49 37.45
CA THR A 6 8.02 26.41 36.00
C THR A 6 7.39 25.07 35.64
N VAL A 7 6.09 25.07 35.37
CA VAL A 7 5.40 23.92 34.80
C VAL A 7 6.02 23.71 33.42
N ASN A 8 6.81 22.64 33.28
CA ASN A 8 7.37 22.23 32.02
C ASN A 8 6.21 21.65 31.19
N ILE A 9 5.48 22.51 30.48
CA ILE A 9 4.43 22.08 29.57
C ILE A 9 5.14 21.32 28.44
N SER A 10 5.04 20.00 28.47
CA SER A 10 5.45 19.13 27.35
C SER A 10 4.91 19.75 26.06
N LYS A 11 5.78 20.06 25.10
CA LYS A 11 5.33 20.53 23.79
C LYS A 11 4.45 19.45 23.15
N ASP A 12 3.48 19.87 22.32
CA ASP A 12 2.70 18.93 21.51
C ASP A 12 3.68 18.11 20.65
N PRO A 13 3.63 16.77 20.66
CA PRO A 13 4.55 15.94 19.88
C PRO A 13 4.66 16.33 18.41
N ILE A 14 3.57 16.80 17.77
CA ILE A 14 3.64 17.23 16.36
C ILE A 14 4.46 18.52 16.19
N GLN A 15 4.44 19.41 17.20
CA GLN A 15 5.24 20.63 17.21
C GLN A 15 6.72 20.30 17.42
N GLU A 16 7.04 19.28 18.22
CA GLU A 16 8.44 18.82 18.36
C GLU A 16 8.99 18.26 17.05
N VAL A 17 8.17 17.52 16.30
CA VAL A 17 8.52 17.03 14.96
C VAL A 17 8.68 18.20 13.99
N GLN A 18 7.77 19.17 13.99
CA GLN A 18 7.86 20.39 13.17
C GLN A 18 9.14 21.19 13.48
N ASP A 19 9.48 21.39 14.76
CA ASP A 19 10.67 22.12 15.19
C ASP A 19 11.96 21.39 14.75
N ARG A 20 11.94 20.05 14.70
CA ARG A 20 13.11 19.22 14.37
C ARG A 20 13.32 19.03 12.87
N TYR A 21 12.25 18.79 12.12
CA TYR A 21 12.31 18.33 10.73
C TYR A 21 11.63 19.27 9.74
N GLY A 22 10.95 20.30 10.23
CA GLY A 22 10.25 21.25 9.38
C GLY A 22 11.20 22.04 8.49
N THR A 23 10.85 22.12 7.21
CA THR A 23 11.57 22.94 6.23
C THR A 23 10.55 23.87 5.57
N PRO A 24 10.65 25.21 5.75
CA PRO A 24 9.66 26.15 5.24
C PRO A 24 9.37 25.97 3.74
N GLY A 25 8.09 25.80 3.39
CA GLY A 25 7.65 25.59 2.00
C GLY A 25 8.01 24.22 1.40
N ARG A 26 8.56 23.30 2.20
CA ARG A 26 8.98 21.94 1.77
C ARG A 26 8.34 20.85 2.62
N LEU A 27 8.50 20.93 3.94
CA LEU A 27 8.00 19.96 4.90
C LEU A 27 7.23 20.68 5.99
N THR A 28 5.93 20.40 6.06
CA THR A 28 5.04 20.93 7.11
C THR A 28 4.36 19.78 7.83
N PHE A 29 4.50 19.72 9.15
CA PHE A 29 3.91 18.72 10.02
C PHE A 29 2.70 19.30 10.73
N PHE A 30 1.59 18.57 10.73
CA PHE A 30 0.31 19.07 11.23
C PHE A 30 -0.61 17.93 11.71
N ARG A 31 -1.72 18.30 12.35
CA ARG A 31 -2.80 17.35 12.68
C ARG A 31 -3.89 17.40 11.61
N GLY A 32 -4.10 16.28 10.93
CA GLY A 32 -5.12 16.12 9.91
C GLY A 32 -6.49 15.72 10.47
N LYS A 33 -7.37 15.22 9.58
CA LYS A 33 -8.69 14.67 9.95
C LYS A 33 -8.52 13.60 11.04
N GLY A 34 -9.39 13.61 12.05
CA GLY A 34 -9.30 12.70 13.20
C GLY A 34 -8.09 12.94 14.13
N GLY A 35 -7.37 14.06 13.96
CA GLY A 35 -6.21 14.40 14.78
C GLY A 35 -4.96 13.58 14.46
N LEU A 36 -4.93 12.87 13.32
CA LEU A 36 -3.76 12.11 12.88
C LEU A 36 -2.55 13.03 12.66
N GLU A 37 -1.37 12.58 13.08
CA GLU A 37 -0.12 13.23 12.70
C GLU A 37 0.14 13.05 11.20
N MET A 38 0.39 14.16 10.52
CA MET A 38 0.58 14.24 9.07
C MET A 38 1.86 15.01 8.74
N VAL A 39 2.40 14.74 7.55
CA VAL A 39 3.39 15.60 6.90
C VAL A 39 2.93 15.93 5.48
N LEU A 40 3.06 17.20 5.11
CA LEU A 40 2.90 17.73 3.76
C LEU A 40 4.30 17.93 3.16
N LEU A 41 4.57 17.25 2.05
CA LEU A 41 5.74 17.43 1.20
C LEU A 41 5.39 18.39 0.06
N GLN A 42 6.24 19.36 -0.24
CA GLN A 42 6.03 20.34 -1.32
C GLN A 42 7.30 20.63 -2.12
N THR A 43 7.19 20.59 -3.45
CA THR A 43 8.23 21.04 -4.37
C THR A 43 8.03 22.52 -4.76
N ALA A 44 9.03 23.12 -5.41
CA ALA A 44 9.07 24.57 -5.64
C ALA A 44 8.03 25.02 -6.67
N ASP A 45 7.75 24.13 -7.61
CA ASP A 45 6.75 24.25 -8.66
C ASP A 45 5.33 23.96 -8.16
N GLY A 46 5.16 23.60 -6.88
CA GLY A 46 3.86 23.44 -6.24
C GLY A 46 3.29 22.02 -6.28
N ALA A 47 4.05 21.01 -6.71
CA ALA A 47 3.64 19.63 -6.46
C ALA A 47 3.55 19.40 -4.95
N CYS A 48 2.58 18.59 -4.50
CA CYS A 48 2.46 18.25 -3.10
C CYS A 48 2.01 16.81 -2.86
N ALA A 49 2.36 16.29 -1.68
CA ALA A 49 1.88 15.01 -1.18
C ALA A 49 1.65 15.07 0.32
N GLU A 50 0.60 14.41 0.81
CA GLU A 50 0.30 14.30 2.24
C GLU A 50 0.48 12.85 2.69
N VAL A 51 1.20 12.66 3.80
CA VAL A 51 1.49 11.35 4.38
C VAL A 51 1.06 11.32 5.83
N SER A 52 0.28 10.31 6.18
CA SER A 52 -0.13 10.01 7.54
C SER A 52 0.93 9.17 8.24
N PHE A 53 1.29 9.53 9.47
CA PHE A 53 2.16 8.71 10.31
C PHE A 53 1.46 7.38 10.63
N PHE A 54 0.13 7.40 10.76
CA PHE A 54 -0.66 6.18 10.82
C PHE A 54 -0.62 5.45 9.48
N GLY A 55 -0.01 4.27 9.49
CA GLY A 55 0.22 3.40 8.34
C GLY A 55 1.39 3.81 7.43
N ALA A 56 2.14 4.87 7.76
CA ALA A 56 3.02 5.57 6.82
C ALA A 56 2.33 5.82 5.46
N GLN A 57 1.03 6.14 5.53
CA GLN A 57 0.11 6.03 4.41
C GLN A 57 0.06 7.34 3.65
N VAL A 58 0.46 7.32 2.37
CA VAL A 58 0.28 8.48 1.50
C VAL A 58 -1.21 8.64 1.22
N LEU A 59 -1.79 9.79 1.59
CA LEU A 59 -3.21 10.08 1.42
C LEU A 59 -3.50 11.00 0.23
N SER A 60 -2.52 11.80 -0.17
CA SER A 60 -2.64 12.71 -1.30
C SER A 60 -1.36 12.76 -2.10
N TRP A 61 -1.49 12.88 -3.42
CA TRP A 61 -0.42 13.26 -4.33
C TRP A 61 -1.01 14.11 -5.45
N GLN A 62 -0.52 15.32 -5.60
CA GLN A 62 -0.96 16.31 -6.57
C GLN A 62 0.26 16.87 -7.31
N PRO A 63 0.49 16.45 -8.56
CA PRO A 63 1.46 17.09 -9.44
C PRO A 63 1.11 18.57 -9.69
N PRO A 64 2.08 19.41 -10.12
CA PRO A 64 1.87 20.86 -10.29
C PRO A 64 0.74 21.21 -11.26
N SER A 65 0.59 20.41 -12.32
CA SER A 65 -0.42 20.61 -13.37
C SER A 65 -1.82 20.11 -12.99
N CYS A 66 -1.97 19.47 -11.82
CA CYS A 66 -3.24 18.96 -11.34
C CYS A 66 -3.87 19.94 -10.36
N THR A 67 -5.20 20.11 -10.45
CA THR A 67 -5.97 20.95 -9.50
C THR A 67 -6.50 20.18 -8.29
N ARG A 68 -6.27 18.87 -8.25
CA ARG A 68 -6.70 17.98 -7.17
C ARG A 68 -5.75 16.79 -7.08
N SER A 69 -5.79 16.10 -5.94
CA SER A 69 -5.08 14.85 -5.74
C SER A 69 -5.43 13.77 -6.76
N LEU A 70 -4.41 13.06 -7.25
CA LEU A 70 -4.53 11.86 -8.09
C LEU A 70 -4.70 10.58 -7.26
N LEU A 71 -4.61 10.67 -5.93
CA LEU A 71 -4.99 9.58 -5.04
C LEU A 71 -6.45 9.73 -4.61
N PHE A 72 -7.14 8.59 -4.57
CA PHE A 72 -8.50 8.49 -4.07
C PHE A 72 -8.46 8.17 -2.57
N VAL A 73 -9.18 8.96 -1.79
CA VAL A 73 -9.50 8.67 -0.39
C VAL A 73 -11.01 8.78 -0.26
N SER A 74 -11.64 7.77 0.34
CA SER A 74 -13.09 7.76 0.54
C SER A 74 -13.51 8.91 1.44
N LYS A 75 -14.65 9.52 1.15
CA LYS A 75 -15.26 10.49 2.07
C LYS A 75 -15.69 9.84 3.40
N GLU A 76 -16.06 8.56 3.37
CA GLU A 76 -16.45 7.73 4.52
C GLU A 76 -15.24 7.06 5.20
N ALA A 77 -14.02 7.35 4.73
CA ALA A 77 -12.82 6.84 5.38
C ALA A 77 -12.77 7.27 6.86
N ILE A 78 -12.34 6.33 7.70
CA ILE A 78 -12.25 6.49 9.15
C ILE A 78 -10.82 6.84 9.54
N PHE A 79 -10.64 7.90 10.33
CA PHE A 79 -9.35 8.49 10.69
C PHE A 79 -9.08 8.39 12.21
N ASP A 80 -9.49 7.29 12.84
CA ASP A 80 -9.53 7.13 14.30
C ASP A 80 -8.32 6.36 14.90
N ARG A 81 -7.34 6.00 14.06
CA ARG A 81 -6.16 5.16 14.41
C ARG A 81 -6.49 3.73 14.82
N ARG A 82 -7.73 3.26 14.63
CA ARG A 82 -8.15 1.91 15.03
C ARG A 82 -8.20 0.94 13.86
N ARG A 83 -8.24 1.45 12.64
CA ARG A 83 -8.28 0.67 11.40
C ARG A 83 -7.58 1.42 10.27
N ALA A 84 -7.15 0.67 9.26
CA ALA A 84 -6.59 1.21 8.03
C ALA A 84 -7.51 2.28 7.39
N ILE A 85 -6.91 3.32 6.83
CA ILE A 85 -7.64 4.40 6.16
C ILE A 85 -8.01 3.93 4.75
N ARG A 86 -9.29 4.07 4.36
CA ARG A 86 -9.78 3.69 3.02
C ARG A 86 -9.33 4.68 1.94
N GLY A 87 -8.26 4.32 1.24
CA GLY A 87 -7.74 5.07 0.09
C GLY A 87 -6.25 5.39 0.22
N GLY A 88 -5.75 6.30 -0.61
CA GLY A 88 -4.33 6.64 -0.62
C GLY A 88 -3.47 5.45 -1.04
N ILE A 89 -2.39 5.18 -0.31
CA ILE A 89 -1.50 4.03 -0.55
C ILE A 89 -1.24 3.28 0.77
N PRO A 90 -2.16 2.42 1.24
CA PRO A 90 -1.94 1.57 2.39
C PRO A 90 -0.77 0.59 2.17
N VAL A 91 0.02 0.37 3.22
CA VAL A 91 1.12 -0.60 3.24
C VAL A 91 0.59 -1.95 3.74
N CYS A 92 0.54 -2.95 2.87
CA CYS A 92 0.16 -4.31 3.23
C CYS A 92 1.41 -5.09 3.65
N TRP A 93 1.57 -5.41 4.93
CA TRP A 93 2.71 -6.17 5.44
C TRP A 93 2.39 -6.71 6.84
N PRO A 94 2.89 -7.91 7.24
CA PRO A 94 3.75 -8.85 6.50
C PRO A 94 2.99 -9.82 5.58
N GLN A 95 1.72 -9.54 5.29
CA GLN A 95 0.97 -10.31 4.31
C GLN A 95 0.10 -9.44 3.42
N PHE A 96 -0.14 -9.91 2.20
CA PHE A 96 -1.19 -9.42 1.32
C PHE A 96 -2.45 -10.27 1.48
N SER A 97 -3.63 -9.64 1.57
CA SER A 97 -4.92 -10.35 1.73
C SER A 97 -4.83 -11.38 2.88
N THR A 98 -5.17 -12.64 2.62
CA THR A 98 -5.02 -13.80 3.51
C THR A 98 -3.85 -14.71 3.11
N TYR A 99 -2.87 -14.22 2.33
CA TYR A 99 -1.68 -14.97 1.91
C TYR A 99 -0.58 -14.90 2.99
N GLY A 100 -0.92 -15.42 4.18
CA GLY A 100 -0.06 -15.46 5.36
C GLY A 100 -0.80 -16.06 6.56
N ALA A 101 -0.12 -16.12 7.70
CA ALA A 101 -0.66 -16.73 8.92
C ALA A 101 -1.55 -15.80 9.76
N LEU A 102 -1.52 -14.48 9.51
CA LEU A 102 -2.29 -13.53 10.31
C LEU A 102 -3.77 -13.58 9.94
N ALA A 103 -4.63 -13.56 10.97
CA ALA A 103 -6.08 -13.46 10.80
C ALA A 103 -6.49 -12.11 10.15
N GLN A 104 -5.74 -11.05 10.44
CA GLN A 104 -5.96 -9.73 9.88
C GLN A 104 -5.55 -9.69 8.41
N GLN A 105 -6.52 -9.44 7.53
CA GLN A 105 -6.24 -9.23 6.11
C GLN A 105 -5.29 -8.05 5.89
N HIS A 106 -4.31 -8.27 5.01
CA HIS A 106 -3.24 -7.35 4.65
C HIS A 106 -2.26 -7.00 5.79
N GLY A 107 -2.22 -7.84 6.82
CA GLY A 107 -1.34 -7.66 7.96
C GLY A 107 -1.66 -6.42 8.79
N TYR A 108 -0.68 -5.95 9.56
CA TYR A 108 -0.88 -4.94 10.59
C TYR A 108 -0.20 -3.59 10.30
N ALA A 109 0.70 -3.51 9.32
CA ALA A 109 1.52 -2.31 9.10
C ALA A 109 0.67 -1.05 8.86
N ARG A 110 -0.40 -1.15 8.06
CA ARG A 110 -1.39 -0.09 7.82
C ARG A 110 -2.31 0.26 9.01
N ASN A 111 -2.20 -0.46 10.14
CA ASN A 111 -3.02 -0.28 11.34
C ASN A 111 -2.22 0.26 12.53
N MET A 112 -1.00 0.73 12.31
CA MET A 112 -0.10 1.24 13.37
C MET A 112 0.37 2.65 13.06
N SER A 113 0.66 3.44 14.09
CA SER A 113 1.42 4.69 13.93
C SER A 113 2.89 4.38 13.76
N TRP A 114 3.48 4.85 12.66
CA TRP A 114 4.89 4.72 12.36
C TRP A 114 5.68 5.88 12.94
N GLU A 115 6.96 5.62 13.23
CA GLU A 115 7.88 6.64 13.72
C GLU A 115 8.57 7.32 12.52
N LEU A 116 8.59 8.66 12.50
CA LEU A 116 9.42 9.40 11.54
C LEU A 116 10.87 9.32 12.00
N VAL A 117 11.72 8.63 11.24
CA VAL A 117 13.14 8.42 11.57
C VAL A 117 14.08 9.32 10.77
N HIS A 118 13.61 9.85 9.64
CA HIS A 118 14.37 10.78 8.82
C HIS A 118 13.46 11.68 7.98
N ALA A 119 13.90 12.90 7.74
CA ALA A 119 13.24 13.85 6.85
C ALA A 119 14.28 14.82 6.30
N ASP A 120 14.16 15.16 5.02
CA ASP A 120 15.00 16.14 4.35
C ASP A 120 14.14 16.91 3.33
N GLY A 121 13.84 18.16 3.66
CA GLY A 121 13.03 19.03 2.81
C GLY A 121 13.82 19.68 1.66
N ASP A 122 15.14 19.72 1.76
CA ASP A 122 16.05 20.38 0.81
C ASP A 122 16.86 19.38 -0.02
N HIS A 123 16.52 18.10 0.07
CA HIS A 123 17.16 17.04 -0.71
C HIS A 123 17.14 17.39 -2.22
N PRO A 124 18.26 17.24 -2.95
CA PRO A 124 18.40 17.71 -4.33
C PRO A 124 17.40 17.07 -5.31
N GLU A 125 16.95 15.85 -5.04
CA GLU A 125 15.93 15.17 -5.85
C GLU A 125 14.48 15.51 -5.44
N GLY A 126 14.31 16.38 -4.44
CA GLY A 126 13.02 16.79 -3.88
C GLY A 126 12.77 16.23 -2.48
N PRO A 127 11.83 16.85 -1.73
CA PRO A 127 11.64 16.59 -0.30
C PRO A 127 11.30 15.13 -0.05
N LEU A 128 11.81 14.58 1.05
CA LEU A 128 11.57 13.20 1.44
C LEU A 128 11.37 13.04 2.94
N VAL A 129 10.68 11.96 3.30
CA VAL A 129 10.51 11.49 4.67
C VAL A 129 10.68 9.97 4.72
N VAL A 130 11.18 9.44 5.83
CA VAL A 130 11.32 8.01 6.08
C VAL A 130 10.66 7.67 7.40
N PHE A 131 9.72 6.72 7.33
CA PHE A 131 9.01 6.17 8.47
C PHE A 131 9.55 4.77 8.79
N GLN A 132 9.60 4.43 10.07
CA GLN A 132 9.88 3.09 10.56
C GLN A 132 8.65 2.51 11.25
N LEU A 133 8.29 1.27 10.89
CA LEU A 133 7.26 0.54 11.60
C LEU A 133 7.80 0.16 12.99
N PRO A 134 7.06 0.43 14.07
CA PRO A 134 7.49 0.04 15.41
C PRO A 134 7.58 -1.48 15.52
N THR A 135 8.60 -1.96 16.23
CA THR A 135 8.70 -3.38 16.57
C THR A 135 7.48 -3.79 17.41
N VAL A 136 6.86 -4.92 17.04
CA VAL A 136 5.73 -5.49 17.77
C VAL A 136 6.25 -6.57 18.70
N THR A 137 5.86 -6.51 19.97
CA THR A 137 6.22 -7.56 20.96
C THR A 137 5.57 -8.90 20.59
N PRO A 138 6.16 -10.06 20.93
CA PRO A 138 5.54 -11.38 20.72
C PRO A 138 4.11 -11.47 21.24
N ALA A 139 3.84 -10.95 22.44
CA ALA A 139 2.49 -10.97 23.03
C ALA A 139 1.45 -10.19 22.19
N ALA A 140 1.86 -9.08 21.57
CA ALA A 140 1.01 -8.31 20.68
C ALA A 140 0.81 -9.02 19.33
N LEU A 141 1.86 -9.65 18.79
CA LEU A 141 1.79 -10.50 17.60
C LEU A 141 0.85 -11.69 17.82
N ALA A 142 0.99 -12.42 18.94
CA ALA A 142 0.12 -13.53 19.32
C ALA A 142 -1.37 -13.14 19.31
N LYS A 143 -1.69 -11.96 19.86
CA LYS A 143 -3.04 -11.41 19.85
C LYS A 143 -3.54 -11.11 18.43
N MET A 144 -2.67 -10.66 17.53
CA MET A 144 -3.02 -10.40 16.12
C MET A 144 -3.21 -11.69 15.30
N MET A 145 -2.55 -12.79 15.68
CA MET A 145 -2.68 -14.09 15.01
C MET A 145 -3.95 -14.86 15.42
N GLY A 146 -4.53 -14.57 16.57
CA GLY A 146 -5.78 -15.16 17.04
C GLY A 146 -5.62 -16.52 17.75
N SER A 147 -6.67 -16.95 18.44
CA SER A 147 -6.69 -18.15 19.31
C SER A 147 -6.68 -19.50 18.58
N SER A 148 -6.74 -19.53 17.25
CA SER A 148 -6.54 -20.77 16.47
C SER A 148 -5.07 -21.25 16.48
N TYR A 149 -4.16 -20.42 16.99
CA TYR A 149 -2.73 -20.75 17.14
C TYR A 149 -2.41 -21.39 18.50
N ALA A 150 -3.14 -21.05 19.56
CA ALA A 150 -2.89 -21.55 20.92
C ALA A 150 -3.03 -23.09 21.02
N ASN A 151 -3.94 -23.69 20.24
CA ASN A 151 -4.16 -25.14 20.24
C ASN A 151 -3.11 -25.95 19.46
N ALA A 152 -2.26 -25.29 18.63
CA ALA A 152 -1.18 -25.97 17.91
C ALA A 152 0.07 -26.18 18.80
N ILE A 153 0.22 -25.35 19.84
CA ILE A 153 1.36 -25.40 20.78
C ILE A 153 1.14 -26.54 21.80
N ASP A 154 -0.10 -26.76 22.26
CA ASP A 154 -0.41 -27.86 23.18
C ASP A 154 -0.35 -29.25 22.49
N GLY A 155 -0.63 -29.34 21.19
CA GLY A 155 -0.55 -30.59 20.43
C GLY A 155 0.87 -31.05 20.09
N ALA A 156 1.82 -30.12 19.96
CA ALA A 156 3.23 -30.43 19.71
C ALA A 156 3.98 -30.83 21.00
N ALA A 157 3.54 -30.33 22.17
CA ALA A 157 4.11 -30.71 23.46
C ALA A 157 3.59 -32.07 23.98
N SER A 158 2.43 -32.55 23.54
CA SER A 158 1.89 -33.85 23.93
C SER A 158 2.38 -35.03 23.07
N ALA A 159 3.07 -34.78 21.95
CA ALA A 159 3.49 -35.83 21.01
C ALA A 159 4.88 -36.41 21.30
N SER A 160 5.60 -35.94 22.32
CA SER A 160 6.95 -36.42 22.66
C SER A 160 7.03 -37.28 23.94
N ALA A 161 5.91 -37.79 24.44
CA ALA A 161 5.88 -38.64 25.64
C ALA A 161 4.86 -39.78 25.53
N ALA A 162 5.15 -40.78 24.71
CA ALA A 162 4.64 -42.13 24.88
C ALA A 162 5.63 -43.14 24.28
N ASP A 163 6.28 -43.86 25.18
CA ASP A 163 7.35 -44.82 24.94
C ASP A 163 6.95 -46.04 24.09
N VAL A 164 7.92 -46.44 23.28
CA VAL A 164 8.45 -47.80 23.11
C VAL A 164 7.88 -48.86 24.08
N HIS A 165 7.11 -49.83 23.55
CA HIS A 165 7.29 -51.25 23.88
C HIS A 165 6.47 -52.18 22.96
N GLY A 166 7.14 -53.20 22.43
CA GLY A 166 6.61 -54.57 22.40
C GLY A 166 5.91 -55.06 21.13
N ALA A 167 6.59 -55.97 20.42
CA ALA A 167 6.05 -56.80 19.35
C ALA A 167 4.97 -57.80 19.84
N GLY A 168 4.02 -58.17 18.97
CA GLY A 168 3.09 -59.26 19.25
C GLY A 168 1.99 -59.47 18.20
N THR A 169 2.15 -60.54 17.42
CA THR A 169 1.28 -61.21 16.45
C THR A 169 -0.26 -61.24 16.64
N ALA A 170 -0.94 -61.21 15.48
CA ALA A 170 -2.12 -62.00 15.05
C ALA A 170 -3.52 -61.77 15.65
N GLY A 171 -4.52 -61.70 14.75
CA GLY A 171 -5.91 -62.10 15.02
C GLY A 171 -6.99 -61.16 14.49
N ALA A 172 -7.58 -61.49 13.33
CA ALA A 172 -8.95 -61.08 12.99
C ALA A 172 -9.94 -61.75 13.97
N PRO A 173 -11.18 -61.24 14.20
CA PRO A 173 -12.24 -61.46 13.22
C PRO A 173 -13.35 -60.37 13.13
N SER A 174 -14.22 -60.64 12.17
CA SER A 174 -15.49 -60.05 11.70
C SER A 174 -16.62 -59.78 12.71
N SER A 175 -17.46 -58.79 12.40
CA SER A 175 -18.96 -58.81 12.33
C SER A 175 -19.45 -57.35 12.20
N SER A 176 -20.11 -56.90 11.13
CA SER A 176 -21.46 -57.16 10.59
C SER A 176 -22.61 -56.62 11.44
N HIS A 177 -23.51 -55.89 10.77
CA HIS A 177 -24.82 -55.35 11.18
C HIS A 177 -24.78 -53.92 11.77
N GLN A 178 -25.67 -52.99 11.44
CA GLN A 178 -26.86 -52.99 10.59
C GLN A 178 -27.14 -51.53 10.21
N ARG A 179 -27.74 -51.35 9.03
CA ARG A 179 -28.36 -50.08 8.61
C ARG A 179 -29.57 -49.80 9.50
N ASP A 180 -29.77 -48.54 9.85
CA ASP A 180 -31.14 -48.06 10.06
C ASP A 180 -31.33 -46.69 9.40
N THR A 181 -32.47 -46.60 8.75
CA THR A 181 -32.96 -45.50 7.91
C THR A 181 -33.81 -44.56 8.75
N GLY A 182 -33.76 -43.26 8.47
CA GLY A 182 -34.68 -42.30 9.10
C GLY A 182 -34.66 -40.95 8.39
N ASP A 183 -35.55 -40.82 7.41
CA ASP A 183 -36.00 -39.55 6.84
C ASP A 183 -36.59 -38.62 7.92
N ALA A 184 -36.35 -37.31 7.80
CA ALA A 184 -37.31 -36.30 8.22
C ALA A 184 -37.09 -34.99 7.43
N HIS A 185 -38.07 -34.71 6.57
CA HIS A 185 -38.36 -33.41 6.00
C HIS A 185 -38.53 -32.33 7.07
N HIS A 186 -37.98 -31.14 6.83
CA HIS A 186 -38.66 -29.89 7.21
C HIS A 186 -38.35 -28.79 6.19
N THR A 187 -39.39 -28.49 5.41
CA THR A 187 -39.58 -27.24 4.68
C THR A 187 -40.01 -26.16 5.65
N GLU A 188 -39.43 -24.96 5.56
CA GLU A 188 -40.17 -23.75 5.90
C GLU A 188 -39.67 -22.56 5.07
N SER A 189 -40.63 -21.99 4.34
CA SER A 189 -40.55 -20.77 3.55
C SER A 189 -40.97 -19.61 4.44
N THR A 190 -40.31 -18.46 4.36
CA THR A 190 -40.92 -17.21 4.83
C THR A 190 -40.61 -16.06 3.88
N ALA A 191 -41.68 -15.34 3.58
CA ALA A 191 -41.88 -14.45 2.47
C ALA A 191 -41.28 -13.05 2.65
N MET A 192 -41.08 -12.44 1.48
CA MET A 192 -40.84 -11.02 1.26
C MET A 192 -41.92 -10.13 1.91
N SER A 193 -41.49 -9.01 2.48
CA SER A 193 -42.36 -7.86 2.76
C SER A 193 -41.69 -6.59 2.24
N SER A 194 -42.26 -6.06 1.16
CA SER A 194 -41.98 -4.75 0.57
C SER A 194 -42.75 -3.66 1.33
N LYS A 195 -42.09 -2.54 1.61
CA LYS A 195 -42.75 -1.28 2.02
C LYS A 195 -42.21 -0.10 1.20
N PRO A 196 -43.05 0.92 0.94
CA PRO A 196 -42.86 1.82 -0.19
C PRO A 196 -42.07 3.09 0.14
N MET A 197 -41.51 3.61 -0.95
CA MET A 197 -40.73 4.83 -1.15
C MET A 197 -41.50 6.09 -0.71
N GLN A 198 -40.86 6.93 0.12
CA GLN A 198 -41.29 8.32 0.37
C GLN A 198 -40.23 9.27 -0.19
N THR A 199 -40.67 10.13 -1.09
CA THR A 199 -39.96 11.28 -1.67
C THR A 199 -39.95 12.45 -0.68
N PRO A 200 -38.86 13.24 -0.62
CA PRO A 200 -38.96 14.62 -0.19
C PRO A 200 -38.76 15.62 -1.34
N SER A 201 -39.67 16.57 -1.30
CA SER A 201 -39.88 17.74 -2.15
C SER A 201 -38.66 18.63 -2.41
N ARG A 202 -38.66 19.10 -3.65
CA ARG A 202 -37.94 20.22 -4.25
C ARG A 202 -38.12 21.52 -3.45
N LEU A 203 -37.03 22.15 -3.04
CA LEU A 203 -36.97 23.57 -2.68
C LEU A 203 -36.07 24.30 -3.67
N GLN A 204 -36.65 25.28 -4.37
CA GLN A 204 -35.99 26.18 -5.31
C GLN A 204 -35.59 27.47 -4.61
N THR A 205 -34.61 28.15 -5.25
CA THR A 205 -34.28 29.59 -5.26
C THR A 205 -33.17 30.08 -4.31
N PRO A 206 -32.43 31.16 -4.66
CA PRO A 206 -32.11 31.69 -6.00
C PRO A 206 -30.62 32.02 -6.23
N ILE A 207 -30.34 32.21 -7.51
CA ILE A 207 -29.16 32.79 -8.15
C ILE A 207 -28.94 34.22 -7.65
N MET A 208 -27.71 34.56 -7.24
CA MET A 208 -27.20 35.93 -7.27
C MET A 208 -26.15 36.05 -8.36
N THR A 209 -26.53 36.73 -9.43
CA THR A 209 -25.64 37.47 -10.33
C THR A 209 -25.08 38.70 -9.64
N GLU A 210 -23.95 39.17 -10.15
CA GLU A 210 -23.31 40.51 -10.08
C GLU A 210 -21.83 40.37 -9.68
N GLN A 211 -20.85 41.07 -10.23
CA GLN A 211 -20.77 42.01 -11.35
C GLN A 211 -19.28 42.08 -11.71
N THR A 212 -18.98 42.27 -12.99
CA THR A 212 -17.67 42.59 -13.52
C THR A 212 -17.33 44.06 -13.24
N THR A 213 -16.12 44.34 -12.75
CA THR A 213 -15.49 45.66 -12.91
C THR A 213 -14.01 45.51 -13.25
N ASN A 214 -13.66 46.04 -14.42
CA ASN A 214 -12.30 46.33 -14.86
C ASN A 214 -11.65 47.40 -13.98
N GLY A 215 -10.34 47.31 -13.81
CA GLY A 215 -9.51 48.36 -13.21
C GLY A 215 -8.03 48.10 -13.49
N THR A 216 -7.53 48.70 -14.57
CA THR A 216 -6.12 48.97 -14.87
C THR A 216 -5.47 49.79 -13.73
N ASP A 217 -4.24 49.46 -13.33
CA ASP A 217 -3.07 50.33 -13.54
C ASP A 217 -1.77 49.83 -12.89
N ALA A 218 -0.72 49.87 -13.71
CA ALA A 218 0.66 50.30 -13.49
C ALA A 218 1.53 49.78 -12.32
N ILE A 219 2.65 49.20 -12.77
CA ILE A 219 3.97 48.99 -12.14
C ILE A 219 4.59 50.32 -11.65
N PRO A 220 5.46 50.29 -10.62
CA PRO A 220 6.80 50.80 -10.83
C PRO A 220 7.90 49.81 -10.42
N ALA A 221 8.95 49.81 -11.24
CA ALA A 221 10.23 49.14 -11.05
C ALA A 221 11.16 49.99 -10.14
N VAL A 222 12.44 49.57 -10.10
CA VAL A 222 13.64 50.24 -9.56
C VAL A 222 13.98 49.70 -8.14
N GLU A 223 15.15 49.16 -7.81
CA GLU A 223 16.50 49.39 -8.33
C GLU A 223 17.45 48.20 -8.06
N ASP A 224 18.44 48.09 -8.94
CA ASP A 224 19.64 47.25 -8.90
C ASP A 224 20.64 47.79 -7.86
N ASN A 225 21.33 46.92 -7.12
CA ASN A 225 22.60 47.32 -6.50
C ASN A 225 23.56 46.13 -6.33
N SER A 226 24.62 46.20 -7.13
CA SER A 226 25.81 45.38 -7.10
C SER A 226 26.70 45.64 -5.87
N GLY A 227 27.33 44.58 -5.36
CA GLY A 227 28.72 44.64 -4.87
C GLY A 227 28.93 44.47 -3.36
N ALA A 228 29.53 43.33 -3.00
CA ALA A 228 30.77 43.20 -2.20
C ALA A 228 30.73 42.00 -1.22
N GLN A 229 31.69 41.08 -1.39
CA GLN A 229 32.14 40.15 -0.36
C GLN A 229 32.88 40.91 0.77
N PRO A 230 32.96 40.35 1.98
CA PRO A 230 34.21 39.64 2.34
C PRO A 230 34.07 38.37 3.22
N ARG A 231 34.93 37.40 2.89
CA ARG A 231 35.76 36.51 3.76
C ARG A 231 35.20 35.87 5.05
N SER A 232 35.11 34.54 4.98
CA SER A 232 35.64 33.49 5.88
C SER A 232 35.53 33.61 7.41
N ALA A 233 34.89 32.62 8.06
CA ALA A 233 35.59 31.61 8.90
C ALA A 233 34.63 30.57 9.53
N ARG A 234 34.96 29.30 9.28
CA ARG A 234 34.95 28.11 10.17
C ARG A 234 33.69 27.71 10.96
N GLY A 235 33.28 26.46 10.74
CA GLY A 235 32.81 25.57 11.81
C GLY A 235 31.59 24.70 11.47
N ALA A 236 31.71 23.73 10.57
CA ALA A 236 30.74 22.65 10.46
C ALA A 236 31.49 21.32 10.32
N GLU A 237 31.68 20.65 11.46
CA GLU A 237 32.13 19.25 11.50
C GLU A 237 30.93 18.35 11.16
N GLY A 238 31.07 17.61 10.05
CA GLY A 238 30.72 16.19 9.97
C GLY A 238 29.25 15.77 10.06
N ALA A 239 28.43 16.13 9.08
CA ALA A 239 27.29 15.27 8.70
C ALA A 239 27.83 14.17 7.76
N VAL A 240 28.19 13.03 8.33
CA VAL A 240 28.58 11.84 7.57
C VAL A 240 27.33 11.27 6.93
N ALA A 241 27.23 11.38 5.60
CA ALA A 241 26.28 10.61 4.82
C ALA A 241 26.46 9.12 5.14
N PRO A 242 25.39 8.32 5.31
CA PRO A 242 25.54 6.89 5.54
C PRO A 242 26.33 6.27 4.38
N PRO A 243 27.30 5.38 4.67
CA PRO A 243 28.10 4.76 3.63
C PRO A 243 27.22 3.93 2.68
N PRO A 244 27.64 3.74 1.41
CA PRO A 244 26.98 2.80 0.52
C PRO A 244 27.01 1.40 1.15
N ASP A 245 25.81 0.85 1.35
CA ASP A 245 25.56 -0.44 1.98
C ASP A 245 26.05 -1.56 1.05
N THR A 246 27.14 -2.23 1.43
CA THR A 246 27.70 -3.40 0.74
C THR A 246 27.09 -4.72 1.24
N SER A 247 26.00 -4.68 2.02
CA SER A 247 25.24 -5.89 2.33
C SER A 247 24.60 -6.42 1.05
N ALA A 248 24.71 -7.74 0.83
CA ALA A 248 24.12 -8.40 -0.32
C ALA A 248 22.61 -8.18 -0.27
N ALA A 249 22.09 -7.30 -1.13
CA ALA A 249 20.66 -7.19 -1.32
C ALA A 249 20.16 -8.52 -1.88
N ALA A 250 19.28 -9.20 -1.14
CA ALA A 250 18.56 -10.34 -1.66
C ALA A 250 17.60 -9.79 -2.71
N ARG A 251 17.99 -9.92 -3.99
CA ARG A 251 17.05 -9.74 -5.10
C ARG A 251 16.04 -10.89 -5.05
N TYR A 252 14.81 -10.64 -5.48
CA TYR A 252 13.87 -11.72 -5.73
C TYR A 252 14.55 -12.74 -6.67
N ALA A 253 14.88 -13.91 -6.13
CA ALA A 253 15.50 -14.99 -6.87
C ALA A 253 14.39 -15.98 -7.24
N PRO A 254 13.91 -16.01 -8.50
CA PRO A 254 12.94 -17.03 -8.90
C PRO A 254 13.58 -18.41 -8.73
N ALA A 255 12.80 -19.39 -8.28
CA ALA A 255 13.25 -20.77 -8.23
C ALA A 255 13.68 -21.22 -9.65
N SER A 256 14.88 -21.78 -9.77
CA SER A 256 15.43 -22.31 -11.03
C SER A 256 14.47 -23.29 -11.70
N SER A 257 14.08 -23.01 -12.93
CA SER A 257 13.28 -23.89 -13.79
C SER A 257 14.14 -25.04 -14.35
N ALA A 258 14.56 -25.97 -13.48
CA ALA A 258 15.08 -27.26 -13.92
C ALA A 258 13.99 -28.31 -13.70
N VAL A 259 13.20 -28.58 -14.75
CA VAL A 259 12.22 -29.67 -14.76
C VAL A 259 12.98 -30.98 -14.96
N PRO A 260 12.92 -31.97 -14.04
CA PRO A 260 13.44 -33.30 -14.33
C PRO A 260 12.53 -33.96 -15.38
N GLU A 261 13.11 -34.45 -16.48
CA GLU A 261 12.39 -35.31 -17.42
C GLU A 261 11.86 -36.55 -16.68
N GLY A 262 10.53 -36.70 -16.61
CA GLY A 262 9.87 -37.93 -16.13
C GLY A 262 8.83 -37.78 -15.02
N ALA A 263 8.51 -36.58 -14.53
CA ALA A 263 7.42 -36.39 -13.56
C ALA A 263 6.07 -36.26 -14.27
N THR A 264 5.16 -37.21 -14.04
CA THR A 264 3.72 -37.05 -14.36
C THR A 264 3.19 -35.79 -13.69
N GLU A 265 2.72 -34.83 -14.50
CA GLU A 265 2.07 -33.61 -14.03
C GLU A 265 0.91 -33.95 -13.09
N THR A 266 1.16 -33.78 -11.80
CA THR A 266 0.07 -33.72 -10.83
C THR A 266 -0.47 -32.30 -10.89
N ILE A 267 -1.59 -32.13 -11.60
CA ILE A 267 -2.34 -30.87 -11.65
C ILE A 267 -2.69 -30.49 -10.20
N LEU A 268 -1.96 -29.52 -9.63
CA LEU A 268 -2.30 -28.95 -8.34
C LEU A 268 -3.66 -28.24 -8.48
N PRO A 269 -4.61 -28.44 -7.56
CA PRO A 269 -5.88 -27.73 -7.62
C PRO A 269 -5.64 -26.21 -7.54
N ALA A 270 -6.31 -25.47 -8.42
CA ALA A 270 -6.21 -24.02 -8.64
C ALA A 270 -6.50 -23.11 -7.41
N ASN A 271 -6.67 -23.68 -6.22
CA ASN A 271 -7.04 -22.97 -4.99
C ASN A 271 -5.97 -23.03 -3.88
N ALA A 272 -4.77 -23.54 -4.16
CA ALA A 272 -3.67 -23.52 -3.21
C ALA A 272 -2.47 -22.77 -3.79
N VAL A 273 -2.47 -21.43 -3.67
CA VAL A 273 -1.17 -20.77 -3.47
C VAL A 273 -0.60 -21.40 -2.20
N PRO A 274 0.65 -21.88 -2.20
CA PRO A 274 1.22 -22.55 -1.04
C PRO A 274 1.05 -21.64 0.18
N ARG A 275 0.20 -22.05 1.13
CA ARG A 275 0.24 -21.47 2.47
C ARG A 275 1.61 -21.85 3.02
N SER A 276 2.33 -20.86 3.55
CA SER A 276 3.60 -21.09 4.24
C SER A 276 3.47 -22.30 5.16
N THR A 277 4.35 -23.29 4.99
CA THR A 277 4.40 -24.51 5.80
C THR A 277 5.25 -24.33 7.05
N SER A 278 5.83 -23.15 7.28
CA SER A 278 6.65 -22.89 8.47
C SER A 278 5.78 -22.71 9.69
N THR A 279 6.07 -23.40 10.79
CA THR A 279 5.38 -23.30 12.09
C THR A 279 5.89 -22.13 12.96
N ILE A 280 6.63 -21.19 12.38
CA ILE A 280 7.41 -20.18 13.10
C ILE A 280 6.89 -18.80 12.69
N PHE A 281 6.18 -18.07 13.57
CA PHE A 281 5.54 -16.80 13.15
C PHE A 281 5.62 -15.63 14.14
N GLU A 282 5.77 -15.83 15.45
CA GLU A 282 5.85 -14.69 16.39
C GLU A 282 7.26 -14.14 16.53
N THR A 283 8.25 -15.02 16.65
CA THR A 283 9.63 -14.62 16.95
C THR A 283 10.35 -14.03 15.77
N GLU A 284 9.96 -14.35 14.54
CA GLU A 284 10.61 -13.86 13.32
C GLU A 284 10.18 -12.41 13.01
N LEU A 285 8.88 -12.12 13.12
CA LEU A 285 8.33 -10.78 12.83
C LEU A 285 8.79 -9.71 13.81
N GLN A 286 9.10 -10.06 15.07
CA GLN A 286 9.61 -9.11 16.06
C GLN A 286 10.99 -8.55 15.67
N HIS A 287 11.75 -9.28 14.84
CA HIS A 287 13.09 -8.89 14.41
C HIS A 287 13.09 -8.19 13.03
N ALA A 288 11.92 -7.99 12.42
CA ALA A 288 11.82 -7.26 11.17
C ALA A 288 12.00 -5.75 11.39
N GLN A 289 12.93 -5.16 10.65
CA GLN A 289 13.00 -3.71 10.49
C GLN A 289 12.32 -3.32 9.18
N VAL A 290 11.21 -2.58 9.26
CA VAL A 290 10.46 -2.12 8.08
C VAL A 290 10.54 -0.60 7.99
N LEU A 291 11.02 -0.11 6.84
CA LEU A 291 11.12 1.31 6.52
C LEU A 291 10.27 1.65 5.29
N MET A 292 9.58 2.78 5.35
CA MET A 292 8.85 3.37 4.23
C MET A 292 9.39 4.77 3.96
N MET A 293 10.06 4.95 2.83
CA MET A 293 10.45 6.26 2.33
C MET A 293 9.39 6.78 1.36
N VAL A 294 9.02 8.04 1.54
CA VAL A 294 8.18 8.80 0.61
C VAL A 294 8.94 10.02 0.15
N GLN A 295 9.07 10.19 -1.16
CA GLN A 295 9.73 11.35 -1.77
C GLN A 295 8.87 11.93 -2.88
N LEU A 296 8.90 13.26 -2.99
CA LEU A 296 8.27 13.98 -4.09
C LEU A 296 9.35 14.54 -5.00
N GLY A 297 9.41 14.08 -6.24
CA GLY A 297 10.46 14.40 -7.19
C GLY A 297 10.46 15.88 -7.59
N ALA A 298 11.60 16.56 -7.46
CA ALA A 298 11.73 18.00 -7.71
C ALA A 298 11.46 18.44 -9.16
N ALA A 299 11.63 17.56 -10.14
CA ALA A 299 11.55 17.91 -11.56
C ALA A 299 10.16 17.71 -12.19
N LEU A 300 9.44 16.66 -11.78
CA LEU A 300 8.14 16.28 -12.37
C LEU A 300 7.01 16.23 -11.34
N GLY A 301 7.31 16.47 -10.06
CA GLY A 301 6.38 16.20 -8.97
C GLY A 301 5.99 14.72 -8.88
N ASP A 302 6.82 13.80 -9.37
CA ASP A 302 6.54 12.36 -9.34
C ASP A 302 6.65 11.81 -7.91
N LEU A 303 5.72 10.95 -7.50
CA LEU A 303 5.72 10.35 -6.18
C LEU A 303 6.58 9.08 -6.20
N ARG A 304 7.60 9.01 -5.33
CA ARG A 304 8.50 7.88 -5.21
C ARG A 304 8.35 7.24 -3.84
N LEU A 305 8.10 5.94 -3.84
CA LEU A 305 8.01 5.14 -2.63
C LEU A 305 9.11 4.10 -2.64
N ARG A 306 9.74 3.89 -1.49
CA ARG A 306 10.66 2.78 -1.26
C ARG A 306 10.31 2.10 0.05
N MET A 307 9.89 0.84 -0.05
CA MET A 307 9.74 -0.03 1.10
C MET A 307 11.00 -0.85 1.27
N SER A 308 11.49 -0.96 2.50
CA SER A 308 12.64 -1.78 2.83
C SER A 308 12.31 -2.66 4.01
N VAL A 309 12.66 -3.95 3.91
CA VAL A 309 12.50 -4.91 5.00
C VAL A 309 13.85 -5.58 5.23
N SER A 310 14.33 -5.54 6.47
CA SER A 310 15.56 -6.22 6.88
C SER A 310 15.25 -7.22 7.99
N ASN A 311 15.82 -8.41 7.88
CA ASN A 311 15.78 -9.39 8.96
C ASN A 311 16.92 -9.09 9.94
N ARG A 312 16.59 -8.66 11.16
CA ARG A 312 17.55 -8.36 12.24
C ARG A 312 17.57 -9.43 13.32
N ALA A 313 17.18 -10.66 12.98
CA ALA A 313 17.17 -11.74 13.95
C ALA A 313 18.55 -11.95 14.56
N PRO A 314 18.65 -12.36 15.84
CA PRO A 314 19.92 -12.60 16.49
C PRO A 314 20.59 -13.91 16.03
N ASN A 315 19.81 -14.85 15.49
CA ASN A 315 20.28 -16.17 15.08
C ASN A 315 20.22 -16.35 13.54
N GLU A 316 21.25 -16.99 12.97
CA GLU A 316 21.37 -17.26 11.53
C GLU A 316 20.26 -18.17 10.98
N SER A 317 19.67 -19.01 11.83
CA SER A 317 18.59 -19.94 11.45
C SER A 317 17.22 -19.28 11.35
N GLU A 318 17.04 -18.06 11.87
CA GLU A 318 15.77 -17.35 11.83
C GLU A 318 15.62 -16.65 10.47
N THR A 319 14.74 -17.20 9.63
CA THR A 319 14.37 -16.59 8.35
C THR A 319 13.15 -15.71 8.51
N LEU A 320 13.08 -14.58 7.80
CA LEU A 320 11.89 -13.76 7.75
C LEU A 320 11.17 -14.00 6.42
N GLU A 321 9.92 -14.48 6.49
CA GLU A 321 9.05 -14.68 5.33
C GLU A 321 7.89 -13.67 5.32
N PHE A 322 7.61 -13.05 4.18
CA PHE A 322 6.46 -12.14 4.05
C PHE A 322 5.94 -11.99 2.62
N THR A 323 4.67 -11.62 2.50
CA THR A 323 4.08 -11.04 1.28
C THR A 323 3.78 -9.56 1.51
N THR A 324 3.74 -8.75 0.46
CA THR A 324 3.55 -7.30 0.60
C THR A 324 2.87 -6.69 -0.62
N ALA A 325 2.23 -5.53 -0.44
CA ALA A 325 1.74 -4.70 -1.53
C ALA A 325 1.68 -3.23 -1.11
N LEU A 326 1.92 -2.34 -2.09
CA LEU A 326 1.56 -0.92 -1.98
C LEU A 326 0.19 -0.73 -2.61
N HIS A 327 -0.86 -0.73 -1.79
CA HIS A 327 -2.25 -0.85 -2.22
C HIS A 327 -2.80 0.48 -2.76
N SER A 328 -2.20 1.02 -3.83
CA SER A 328 -2.51 2.38 -4.29
C SER A 328 -3.93 2.52 -4.82
N TYR A 329 -4.67 3.52 -4.35
CA TYR A 329 -6.01 3.90 -4.83
C TYR A 329 -5.86 5.13 -5.72
N LEU A 330 -5.88 4.93 -7.04
CA LEU A 330 -5.84 6.02 -8.01
C LEU A 330 -7.22 6.64 -8.16
N ARG A 331 -7.29 7.96 -8.11
CA ARG A 331 -8.51 8.71 -8.41
C ARG A 331 -8.75 8.74 -9.91
N VAL A 332 -9.97 8.38 -10.29
CA VAL A 332 -10.44 8.45 -11.67
C VAL A 332 -11.74 9.24 -11.78
N ASN A 333 -12.00 9.88 -12.92
CA ASN A 333 -13.25 10.61 -13.14
C ASN A 333 -14.44 9.70 -13.43
N SER A 334 -14.21 8.62 -14.16
CA SER A 334 -15.21 7.64 -14.54
C SER A 334 -14.50 6.33 -14.84
N LEU A 335 -14.64 5.34 -13.96
CA LEU A 335 -13.96 4.04 -14.08
C LEU A 335 -14.18 3.38 -15.46
N THR A 336 -15.40 3.49 -16.02
CA THR A 336 -15.76 2.92 -17.33
C THR A 336 -15.03 3.56 -18.53
N GLN A 337 -14.39 4.73 -18.35
CA GLN A 337 -13.60 5.41 -19.39
C GLN A 337 -12.09 5.16 -19.26
N VAL A 338 -11.67 4.61 -18.11
CA VAL A 338 -10.27 4.33 -17.80
C VAL A 338 -9.79 3.19 -18.67
N ARG A 339 -8.53 3.31 -19.11
CA ARG A 339 -7.84 2.30 -19.90
C ARG A 339 -6.56 1.92 -19.18
N VAL A 340 -6.41 0.65 -18.86
CA VAL A 340 -5.18 0.12 -18.25
C VAL A 340 -4.38 -0.63 -19.30
N LEU A 341 -3.14 -0.22 -19.51
CA LEU A 341 -2.19 -0.81 -20.46
C LEU A 341 -0.94 -1.31 -19.73
N GLY A 342 -0.18 -2.19 -20.38
CA GLY A 342 1.02 -2.81 -19.83
C GLY A 342 0.78 -4.19 -19.20
N LEU A 343 -0.46 -4.71 -19.30
CA LEU A 343 -0.84 -6.04 -18.78
C LEU A 343 -0.98 -7.11 -19.86
N SER A 344 -1.02 -6.71 -21.14
CA SER A 344 -1.15 -7.65 -22.25
C SER A 344 0.03 -8.63 -22.29
N GLY A 345 -0.25 -9.92 -22.44
CA GLY A 345 0.71 -11.02 -22.36
C GLY A 345 1.08 -11.46 -20.94
N CYS A 346 0.62 -10.74 -19.90
CA CYS A 346 0.82 -11.19 -18.52
C CYS A 346 -0.16 -12.32 -18.16
N GLU A 347 0.29 -13.19 -17.27
CA GLU A 347 -0.57 -14.17 -16.62
C GLU A 347 -1.26 -13.51 -15.42
N TYR A 348 -2.50 -13.88 -15.12
CA TYR A 348 -3.18 -13.42 -13.91
C TYR A 348 -4.09 -14.46 -13.28
N VAL A 349 -4.26 -14.33 -11.97
CA VAL A 349 -5.29 -15.02 -11.20
C VAL A 349 -6.48 -14.09 -11.03
N ASP A 350 -7.68 -14.52 -11.44
CA ASP A 350 -8.94 -13.81 -11.19
C ASP A 350 -9.58 -14.32 -9.89
N ARG A 351 -9.59 -13.52 -8.83
CA ARG A 351 -10.16 -13.92 -7.54
C ARG A 351 -11.69 -13.99 -7.56
N MET A 352 -12.34 -13.41 -8.56
CA MET A 352 -13.79 -13.49 -8.75
C MET A 352 -14.21 -14.70 -9.59
N ARG A 353 -13.28 -15.26 -10.37
CA ARG A 353 -13.50 -16.43 -11.21
C ARG A 353 -12.32 -17.39 -11.04
N PRO A 354 -12.29 -18.21 -9.97
CA PRO A 354 -11.19 -19.11 -9.70
C PRO A 354 -11.17 -20.25 -10.73
N GLN A 355 -10.52 -19.99 -11.87
CA GLN A 355 -10.34 -20.91 -13.00
C GLN A 355 -8.86 -21.27 -13.20
N GLY A 356 -7.99 -20.90 -12.27
CA GLY A 356 -6.54 -21.00 -12.40
C GLY A 356 -5.92 -19.76 -13.06
N MET A 357 -4.73 -19.93 -13.60
CA MET A 357 -3.98 -18.85 -14.25
C MET A 357 -4.51 -18.59 -15.66
N ILE A 358 -4.73 -17.31 -16.00
CA ILE A 358 -5.26 -16.86 -17.29
C ILE A 358 -4.22 -15.97 -17.96
N ILE A 359 -3.99 -16.13 -19.26
CA ILE A 359 -3.17 -15.18 -20.04
C ILE A 359 -4.06 -14.04 -20.52
N ASP A 360 -3.68 -12.80 -20.18
CA ASP A 360 -4.39 -11.61 -20.68
C ASP A 360 -3.95 -11.28 -22.10
N SER A 361 -4.75 -11.65 -23.10
CA SER A 361 -4.49 -11.31 -24.49
C SER A 361 -5.00 -9.92 -24.88
N GLU A 362 -5.73 -9.23 -24.00
CA GLU A 362 -6.32 -7.94 -24.32
C GLU A 362 -5.24 -6.84 -24.26
N PRO A 363 -5.17 -5.96 -25.27
CA PRO A 363 -4.20 -4.87 -25.27
C PRO A 363 -4.52 -3.79 -24.22
N VAL A 364 -5.79 -3.73 -23.79
CA VAL A 364 -6.31 -2.72 -22.86
C VAL A 364 -7.35 -3.35 -21.96
N LEU A 365 -7.14 -3.25 -20.65
CA LEU A 365 -8.14 -3.60 -19.66
C LEU A 365 -9.07 -2.40 -19.43
N MET A 366 -10.39 -2.66 -19.54
CA MET A 366 -11.47 -1.71 -19.31
C MET A 366 -12.46 -2.29 -18.30
N PHE A 367 -13.15 -1.41 -17.59
CA PHE A 367 -13.99 -1.76 -16.44
C PHE A 367 -15.48 -1.59 -16.76
N ARG A 368 -16.32 -2.36 -16.07
CA ARG A 368 -17.79 -2.30 -16.14
C ARG A 368 -18.37 -2.42 -14.73
N ASP A 369 -19.68 -2.62 -14.62
CA ASP A 369 -20.42 -2.62 -13.35
C ASP A 369 -20.28 -3.96 -12.60
N HIS A 370 -19.06 -4.44 -12.37
CA HIS A 370 -18.76 -5.62 -11.56
C HIS A 370 -17.40 -5.49 -10.88
N GLU A 371 -17.20 -6.26 -9.82
CA GLU A 371 -15.92 -6.35 -9.12
C GLU A 371 -14.82 -6.90 -10.05
N VAL A 372 -13.67 -6.26 -10.03
CA VAL A 372 -12.44 -6.75 -10.64
C VAL A 372 -11.44 -6.97 -9.52
N ASP A 373 -10.86 -8.16 -9.47
CA ASP A 373 -9.85 -8.51 -8.48
C ASP A 373 -8.86 -9.50 -9.08
N ARG A 374 -7.77 -8.97 -9.63
CA ARG A 374 -6.82 -9.75 -10.43
C ARG A 374 -5.39 -9.54 -9.97
N ILE A 375 -4.65 -10.62 -9.82
CA ILE A 375 -3.22 -10.60 -9.49
C ILE A 375 -2.45 -10.96 -10.77
N TYR A 376 -1.86 -9.97 -11.42
CA TYR A 376 -1.06 -10.16 -12.63
C TYR A 376 0.39 -10.45 -12.27
N ARG A 377 0.95 -11.54 -12.79
CA ARG A 377 2.39 -11.82 -12.77
C ARG A 377 3.03 -11.18 -13.99
N ARG A 378 3.98 -10.28 -13.76
CA ARG A 378 4.71 -9.61 -14.84
C ARG A 378 5.86 -10.49 -15.32
N GLN A 379 6.04 -10.55 -16.64
CA GLN A 379 7.09 -11.34 -17.24
C GLN A 379 8.46 -10.66 -17.03
N PRO A 380 9.53 -11.39 -16.70
CA PRO A 380 10.88 -10.83 -16.67
C PRO A 380 11.22 -10.13 -17.99
N GLY A 381 11.73 -8.90 -17.90
CA GLY A 381 12.06 -8.09 -19.09
C GLY A 381 10.87 -7.42 -19.79
N SER A 382 9.63 -7.60 -19.30
CA SER A 382 8.49 -6.80 -19.73
C SER A 382 8.63 -5.34 -19.24
N SER A 383 7.78 -4.45 -19.77
CA SER A 383 7.76 -3.07 -19.30
C SER A 383 7.44 -3.01 -17.80
N ASN A 384 8.27 -2.28 -17.04
CA ASN A 384 8.02 -2.00 -15.63
C ASN A 384 6.82 -1.07 -15.40
N ALA A 385 6.23 -0.52 -16.46
CA ALA A 385 5.22 0.52 -16.41
C ALA A 385 3.81 -0.01 -16.69
N ILE A 386 2.90 0.25 -15.76
CA ILE A 386 1.45 0.14 -15.98
C ILE A 386 0.91 1.53 -16.21
N ARG A 387 0.20 1.73 -17.33
CA ARG A 387 -0.35 3.03 -17.73
C ARG A 387 -1.85 3.05 -17.51
N ILE A 388 -2.32 4.04 -16.77
CA ILE A 388 -3.73 4.28 -16.48
C ILE A 388 -4.10 5.57 -17.20
N GLU A 389 -4.71 5.44 -18.37
CA GLU A 389 -5.10 6.59 -19.20
C GLU A 389 -6.50 7.07 -18.83
N HIS A 390 -6.76 8.34 -19.13
CA HIS A 390 -8.05 9.00 -18.92
C HIS A 390 -8.46 9.13 -17.43
N VAL A 391 -7.49 9.39 -16.55
CA VAL A 391 -7.76 9.49 -15.10
C VAL A 391 -8.58 10.73 -14.71
N ASN A 392 -8.64 11.75 -15.57
CA ASN A 392 -9.35 13.00 -15.29
C ASN A 392 -10.03 13.57 -16.55
N ALA A 393 -10.72 14.70 -16.39
CA ALA A 393 -11.45 15.37 -17.49
C ALA A 393 -10.53 15.78 -18.64
N GLN A 394 -9.27 16.09 -18.35
CA GLN A 394 -8.23 16.43 -19.31
C GLN A 394 -7.62 15.20 -19.99
N LYS A 395 -8.11 13.99 -19.67
CA LYS A 395 -7.59 12.72 -20.19
C LYS A 395 -6.11 12.48 -19.90
N GLY A 396 -5.61 12.96 -18.76
CA GLY A 396 -4.25 12.68 -18.32
C GLY A 396 -4.01 11.19 -18.07
N THR A 397 -2.75 10.83 -17.91
CA THR A 397 -2.29 9.45 -17.68
C THR A 397 -1.46 9.37 -16.42
N VAL A 398 -1.77 8.42 -15.54
CA VAL A 398 -0.87 8.01 -14.46
C VAL A 398 -0.07 6.81 -14.93
N VAL A 399 1.24 6.86 -14.73
CA VAL A 399 2.15 5.74 -14.96
C VAL A 399 2.64 5.24 -13.62
N VAL A 400 2.40 3.97 -13.32
CA VAL A 400 2.93 3.27 -12.14
C VAL A 400 4.10 2.41 -12.61
N GLU A 401 5.30 2.78 -12.18
CA GLU A 401 6.55 2.10 -12.54
C GLU A 401 7.13 1.39 -11.33
N ALA A 402 7.32 0.09 -11.44
CA ALA A 402 7.97 -0.74 -10.43
C ALA A 402 8.80 -1.82 -11.13
N SER A 403 10.01 -2.12 -10.65
CA SER A 403 10.81 -3.22 -11.21
C SER A 403 10.14 -4.57 -10.94
N THR A 404 10.23 -5.51 -11.87
CA THR A 404 9.78 -6.90 -11.64
C THR A 404 10.64 -7.63 -10.62
N ASP A 405 11.90 -7.22 -10.44
CA ASP A 405 12.80 -7.76 -9.40
C ASP A 405 12.39 -7.33 -7.98
N ASP A 406 11.64 -6.23 -7.90
CA ASP A 406 11.17 -5.62 -6.65
C ASP A 406 9.76 -6.12 -6.35
N PHE A 407 8.85 -5.92 -7.31
CA PHE A 407 7.44 -6.26 -7.25
C PHE A 407 7.08 -7.10 -8.50
N PRO A 408 7.17 -8.43 -8.44
CA PRO A 408 6.91 -9.28 -9.60
C PRO A 408 5.43 -9.28 -10.01
N GLU A 409 4.52 -8.94 -9.09
CA GLU A 409 3.09 -8.84 -9.36
C GLU A 409 2.55 -7.42 -9.36
N VAL A 410 1.44 -7.24 -10.07
CA VAL A 410 0.56 -6.07 -9.98
C VAL A 410 -0.86 -6.55 -9.69
N VAL A 411 -1.45 -6.10 -8.60
CA VAL A 411 -2.88 -6.32 -8.33
C VAL A 411 -3.68 -5.21 -8.99
N VAL A 412 -4.73 -5.58 -9.71
CA VAL A 412 -5.74 -4.65 -10.24
C VAL A 412 -7.05 -4.92 -9.52
N TRP A 413 -7.53 -3.93 -8.78
CA TRP A 413 -8.74 -4.08 -7.99
C TRP A 413 -9.72 -2.90 -8.14
N ASN A 414 -10.99 -3.24 -8.25
CA ASN A 414 -12.11 -2.33 -8.04
C ASN A 414 -13.27 -3.12 -7.42
N PRO A 415 -13.88 -2.65 -6.31
CA PRO A 415 -14.92 -3.41 -5.62
C PRO A 415 -16.20 -3.60 -6.44
N GLY A 416 -16.46 -2.77 -7.45
CA GLY A 416 -17.75 -2.72 -8.11
C GLY A 416 -18.89 -2.31 -7.15
N PRO A 417 -20.14 -2.28 -7.64
CA PRO A 417 -21.27 -1.78 -6.86
C PRO A 417 -21.62 -2.65 -5.67
N GLN A 418 -21.61 -3.98 -5.84
CA GLN A 418 -22.07 -4.91 -4.80
C GLN A 418 -21.14 -4.90 -3.58
N LYS A 419 -19.83 -5.03 -3.79
CA LYS A 419 -18.85 -5.03 -2.70
C LYS A 419 -18.79 -3.67 -2.01
N SER A 420 -18.93 -2.56 -2.76
CA SER A 420 -18.89 -1.22 -2.18
C SER A 420 -19.98 -0.99 -1.15
N HIS A 421 -21.19 -1.48 -1.42
CA HIS A 421 -22.31 -1.41 -0.48
C HIS A 421 -22.02 -2.13 0.85
N ASP A 422 -21.17 -3.17 0.83
CA ASP A 422 -20.79 -3.92 2.03
C ASP A 422 -19.60 -3.29 2.78
N LEU A 423 -18.92 -2.30 2.19
CA LEU A 423 -17.77 -1.62 2.77
C LEU A 423 -18.23 -0.40 3.58
N VAL A 424 -18.25 -0.54 4.90
CA VAL A 424 -18.69 0.53 5.82
C VAL A 424 -17.89 1.83 5.77
N ASP A 425 -16.71 1.81 5.16
CA ASP A 425 -15.78 2.93 5.03
C ASP A 425 -15.60 3.40 3.59
N LEU A 426 -16.53 3.03 2.69
CA LEU A 426 -16.60 3.44 1.29
C LEU A 426 -18.06 3.75 0.92
N ASP A 427 -18.32 4.87 0.27
CA ASP A 427 -19.69 5.16 -0.21
C ASP A 427 -20.07 4.29 -1.42
N ASP A 428 -21.33 3.90 -1.51
CA ASP A 428 -21.90 3.01 -2.54
C ASP A 428 -21.54 3.37 -3.99
N ARG A 429 -21.25 4.64 -4.28
CA ARG A 429 -20.90 5.11 -5.63
C ARG A 429 -19.42 5.41 -5.82
N GLU A 430 -18.62 5.36 -4.76
CA GLU A 430 -17.21 5.74 -4.82
C GLU A 430 -16.34 4.77 -5.64
N TRP A 431 -16.79 3.52 -5.84
CA TRP A 431 -16.12 2.59 -6.76
C TRP A 431 -16.01 3.12 -8.19
N MET A 432 -16.92 4.00 -8.62
CA MET A 432 -16.86 4.61 -9.95
C MET A 432 -15.70 5.62 -10.11
N PHE A 433 -15.10 6.06 -9.00
CA PHE A 433 -14.10 7.13 -8.95
C PHE A 433 -12.74 6.69 -8.43
N MET A 434 -12.54 5.38 -8.29
CA MET A 434 -11.28 4.80 -7.83
C MET A 434 -10.86 3.60 -8.69
N LEU A 435 -9.56 3.39 -8.83
CA LEU A 435 -8.97 2.16 -9.35
C LEU A 435 -7.73 1.81 -8.54
N CYS A 436 -7.61 0.56 -8.10
CA CYS A 436 -6.41 0.08 -7.45
C CYS A 436 -5.44 -0.56 -8.44
N ILE A 437 -4.18 -0.11 -8.41
CA ILE A 437 -3.04 -0.68 -9.13
C ILE A 437 -1.93 -0.85 -8.11
N GLU A 438 -1.63 -2.08 -7.74
CA GLU A 438 -0.84 -2.37 -6.54
C GLU A 438 0.40 -3.17 -6.91
N PRO A 439 1.58 -2.55 -6.95
CA PRO A 439 2.83 -3.30 -6.98
C PRO A 439 2.92 -4.20 -5.76
N ALA A 440 3.13 -5.50 -5.99
CA ALA A 440 2.99 -6.51 -4.96
C ALA A 440 3.99 -7.66 -5.10
N VAL A 441 4.21 -8.34 -3.98
CA VAL A 441 4.83 -9.66 -3.86
C VAL A 441 3.81 -10.55 -3.17
N VAL A 442 3.18 -11.45 -3.90
CA VAL A 442 2.03 -12.25 -3.40
C VAL A 442 2.20 -13.74 -3.62
N LEU A 443 2.48 -14.14 -4.86
CA LEU A 443 2.40 -15.55 -5.26
C LEU A 443 3.57 -16.35 -4.71
N GLU A 444 4.74 -15.71 -4.61
CA GLU A 444 5.95 -16.25 -4.00
C GLU A 444 6.42 -15.29 -2.91
N PRO A 445 6.29 -15.65 -1.62
CA PRO A 445 6.74 -14.80 -0.52
C PRO A 445 8.23 -14.49 -0.58
N VAL A 446 8.60 -13.29 -0.16
CA VAL A 446 10.00 -12.93 0.10
C VAL A 446 10.50 -13.76 1.28
N ARG A 447 11.71 -14.31 1.17
CA ARG A 447 12.43 -15.00 2.25
C ARG A 447 13.75 -14.29 2.47
N LEU A 448 14.01 -13.85 3.69
CA LEU A 448 15.25 -13.17 4.08
C LEU A 448 15.97 -13.99 5.14
N ALA A 449 17.19 -14.41 4.86
CA ALA A 449 18.11 -14.92 5.88
C ALA A 449 18.51 -13.79 6.85
N GLN A 450 19.22 -14.14 7.92
CA GLN A 450 19.69 -13.16 8.88
C GLN A 450 20.51 -12.05 8.22
N ASN A 451 20.25 -10.80 8.58
CA ASN A 451 20.88 -9.59 8.06
C ASN A 451 20.62 -9.29 6.57
N GLU A 452 19.87 -10.14 5.86
CA GLU A 452 19.45 -9.83 4.51
C GLU A 452 18.39 -8.73 4.50
N ARG A 453 18.30 -8.09 3.33
CA ARG A 453 17.41 -6.97 3.07
C ARG A 453 16.73 -7.13 1.72
N TRP A 454 15.43 -6.92 1.71
CA TRP A 454 14.64 -6.69 0.51
C TRP A 454 14.29 -5.20 0.38
N CYS A 455 14.24 -4.70 -0.85
CA CYS A 455 13.80 -3.35 -1.17
C CYS A 455 12.86 -3.38 -2.36
N GLY A 456 11.70 -2.73 -2.24
CA GLY A 456 10.78 -2.50 -3.34
C GLY A 456 10.62 -1.02 -3.64
N HIS A 457 10.79 -0.63 -4.90
CA HIS A 457 10.64 0.74 -5.37
C HIS A 457 9.42 0.88 -6.28
N VAL A 458 8.66 1.95 -6.09
CA VAL A 458 7.56 2.34 -6.96
C VAL A 458 7.63 3.82 -7.25
N ARG A 459 7.42 4.20 -8.50
CA ARG A 459 7.29 5.57 -8.96
C ARG A 459 5.94 5.79 -9.61
N PHE A 460 5.26 6.86 -9.22
CA PHE A 460 4.03 7.34 -9.84
C PHE A 460 4.33 8.64 -10.58
N THR A 461 4.11 8.64 -11.89
CA THR A 461 4.31 9.81 -12.76
C THR A 461 2.99 10.21 -13.39
N TYR A 462 2.69 11.50 -13.45
CA TYR A 462 1.54 12.02 -14.18
C TYR A 462 1.97 12.66 -15.48
N LEU A 463 1.30 12.28 -16.57
CA LEU A 463 1.46 12.87 -17.89
C LEU A 463 0.15 13.61 -18.22
N ALA A 464 0.24 14.92 -18.48
CA ALA A 464 -0.90 15.71 -18.90
C ALA A 464 -1.48 15.19 -20.22
N GLY A 465 -2.79 15.36 -20.39
CA GLY A 465 -3.45 15.01 -21.65
C GLY A 465 -2.96 15.85 -22.83
N SER A 466 -3.29 15.43 -24.04
CA SER A 466 -2.76 15.93 -25.33
C SER A 466 -3.04 17.40 -25.69
N SER A 467 -3.42 18.27 -24.73
CA SER A 467 -3.33 19.72 -24.88
C SER A 467 -1.95 20.30 -24.54
N ASP A 468 -1.14 19.63 -23.69
CA ASP A 468 0.11 20.22 -23.17
C ASP A 468 1.41 19.64 -23.76
N ILE A 469 1.35 18.52 -24.48
CA ILE A 469 2.54 17.97 -25.16
C ILE A 469 2.98 18.91 -26.31
N ALA A 470 2.02 19.60 -26.94
CA ALA A 470 2.30 20.55 -28.01
C ALA A 470 2.92 21.88 -27.52
N SER A 471 2.69 22.27 -26.26
CA SER A 471 3.30 23.45 -25.64
C SER A 471 4.70 23.14 -25.08
N ALA A 472 4.89 21.95 -24.49
CA ALA A 472 6.22 21.51 -24.03
C ALA A 472 7.22 21.30 -25.18
N ALA A 473 6.79 20.75 -26.32
CA ALA A 473 7.64 20.57 -27.49
C ALA A 473 8.04 21.89 -28.19
N LYS A 474 7.30 22.98 -27.94
CA LYS A 474 7.65 24.33 -28.42
C LYS A 474 8.60 25.08 -27.48
N ALA A 475 8.64 24.73 -26.20
CA ALA A 475 9.49 25.38 -25.21
C ALA A 475 10.92 24.81 -25.15
N SER A 476 11.15 23.60 -25.67
CA SER A 476 12.47 22.96 -25.74
C SER A 476 13.23 23.22 -27.05
N GLY A 477 12.78 24.20 -27.85
CA GLY A 477 13.32 24.48 -29.18
C GLY A 477 13.83 25.91 -29.32
N THR A 478 14.85 26.28 -28.55
CA THR A 478 15.84 27.32 -28.88
C THR A 478 17.13 27.05 -28.16
#